data_AF-A0A3M0WUC1-F1
#
_entry.id   AF-A0A3M0WUC1-F1
#
_cell.length_a   1.000
_cell.length_b   1.000
_cell.length_c   1.000
_cell.angle_alpha   90.00
_cell.angle_beta   90.00
_cell.angle_gamma   90.00
#
_symmetry.space_group_name_H-M   'P 1'
#
loop_
_entity.id
_entity.type
_entity.pdbx_description
1 polymer ?
#
loop_
_entity_poly.entity_id
_entity_poly.type
_entity_poly.pdbx_seq_one_letter_code
_entity_poly.pdbx_strand_id
1 'polypeptide(L)'
;MSSYDLQSVKLPLLTGRALRLFANAVAGGPTKALLVPKLLQDAGIPKLHETRLDEVPTLLPLIPVAEKAQGYEPPTIPLDGLAPARPLPLRTVHDFATAYRNGDITPLAVAERVLDAIAASDRGNHPLRAIIALEREDVLAQAKAATERIQDGRPLSVLDGVPVAIKDEVD
;
A
#
# COMPACT_ATOMS: atom_id res chain seq x y z
N MET A 1 -28.34 25.54 -5.48
CA MET A 1 -27.72 24.53 -4.61
C MET A 1 -27.63 23.24 -5.40
N SER A 2 -26.42 22.68 -5.59
CA SER A 2 -26.29 21.35 -6.18
C SER A 2 -26.87 20.34 -5.20
N SER A 3 -27.95 19.66 -5.56
CA SER A 3 -28.47 18.57 -4.73
C SER A 3 -27.47 17.42 -4.75
N TYR A 4 -27.31 16.76 -3.60
CA TYR A 4 -26.46 15.59 -3.47
C TYR A 4 -27.10 14.40 -4.20
N ASP A 5 -26.64 14.11 -5.42
CA ASP A 5 -27.17 13.05 -6.30
C ASP A 5 -26.35 11.76 -6.15
N LEU A 6 -26.41 11.14 -4.96
CA LEU A 6 -25.86 9.79 -4.78
C LEU A 6 -26.79 8.76 -5.40
N GLN A 7 -26.37 8.18 -6.51
CA GLN A 7 -27.06 7.05 -7.11
C GLN A 7 -26.29 5.77 -6.81
N SER A 8 -26.95 4.83 -6.14
CA SER A 8 -26.39 3.49 -5.93
C SER A 8 -26.28 2.76 -7.27
N VAL A 9 -25.08 2.32 -7.58
CA VAL A 9 -24.81 1.47 -8.75
C VAL A 9 -25.39 0.07 -8.49
N LYS A 10 -26.22 -0.43 -9.41
CA LYS A 10 -26.91 -1.73 -9.28
C LYS A 10 -26.14 -2.84 -9.99
N LEU A 11 -24.99 -3.23 -9.44
CA LEU A 11 -24.17 -4.30 -9.99
C LEU A 11 -24.34 -5.63 -9.22
N PRO A 12 -24.17 -6.78 -9.89
CA PRO A 12 -24.31 -8.08 -9.25
C PRO A 12 -23.16 -8.35 -8.27
N LEU A 13 -23.48 -8.74 -7.04
CA LEU A 13 -22.52 -9.25 -6.06
C LEU A 13 -22.42 -10.77 -6.21
N LEU A 14 -21.34 -11.26 -6.82
CA LEU A 14 -21.12 -12.68 -7.08
C LEU A 14 -19.82 -13.14 -6.44
N THR A 15 -19.81 -14.34 -5.87
CA THR A 15 -18.61 -14.98 -5.31
C THR A 15 -18.49 -16.44 -5.78
N GLY A 16 -17.31 -17.04 -5.61
CA GLY A 16 -17.10 -18.46 -5.87
C GLY A 16 -17.40 -18.89 -7.31
N ARG A 17 -18.17 -19.96 -7.48
CA ARG A 17 -18.51 -20.55 -8.79
C ARG A 17 -19.35 -19.60 -9.66
N ALA A 18 -20.29 -18.87 -9.07
CA ALA A 18 -21.13 -17.91 -9.79
C ALA A 18 -20.28 -16.80 -10.41
N LEU A 19 -19.31 -16.26 -9.65
CA LEU A 19 -18.36 -15.26 -10.16
C LEU A 19 -17.52 -15.82 -11.31
N ARG A 20 -17.00 -17.05 -11.20
CA ARG A 20 -16.20 -17.67 -12.27
C ARG A 20 -16.98 -17.85 -13.56
N LEU A 21 -18.21 -18.38 -13.47
CA LEU A 21 -19.07 -18.55 -14.64
C LEU A 21 -19.41 -17.20 -15.29
N PHE A 22 -19.74 -16.21 -14.47
CA PHE A 22 -20.03 -14.86 -14.93
C PHE A 22 -18.82 -14.20 -15.61
N ALA A 23 -17.64 -14.27 -14.98
CA ALA A 23 -16.39 -13.75 -15.53
C ALA A 23 -16.06 -14.39 -16.89
N ASN A 24 -16.20 -15.71 -17.02
CA ASN A 24 -16.01 -16.41 -18.29
C ASN A 24 -17.03 -15.96 -19.35
N ALA A 25 -18.29 -15.78 -18.98
CA ALA A 25 -19.34 -15.32 -19.89
C ALA A 25 -19.14 -13.87 -20.36
N VAL A 26 -18.52 -13.02 -19.54
CA VAL A 26 -18.12 -11.65 -19.91
C VAL A 26 -16.83 -11.63 -20.74
N ALA A 27 -15.87 -12.50 -20.43
CA ALA A 27 -14.58 -12.56 -21.11
C ALA A 27 -14.66 -13.20 -22.52
N GLY A 28 -15.56 -14.17 -22.72
CA GLY A 28 -15.63 -14.97 -23.95
C GLY A 28 -16.94 -14.81 -24.74
N GLY A 29 -16.82 -14.83 -26.07
CA GLY A 29 -17.89 -15.23 -26.98
C GLY A 29 -19.07 -14.27 -27.17
N PRO A 30 -20.20 -14.78 -27.72
CA PRO A 30 -21.37 -13.97 -28.08
C PRO A 30 -22.14 -13.42 -26.88
N THR A 31 -21.99 -14.03 -25.68
CA THR A 31 -22.64 -13.58 -24.44
C THR A 31 -22.12 -12.22 -23.96
N LYS A 32 -20.87 -11.89 -24.27
CA LYS A 32 -20.27 -10.57 -23.97
C LYS A 32 -21.10 -9.42 -24.55
N ALA A 33 -21.58 -9.58 -25.78
CA ALA A 33 -22.38 -8.57 -26.48
C ALA A 33 -23.73 -8.29 -25.81
N LEU A 34 -24.25 -9.22 -25.00
CA LEU A 34 -25.46 -9.02 -24.21
C LEU A 34 -25.16 -8.49 -22.81
N LEU A 35 -24.13 -9.02 -22.16
CA LEU A 35 -23.84 -8.74 -20.74
C LEU A 35 -23.17 -7.38 -20.54
N VAL A 36 -22.19 -7.03 -21.38
CA VAL A 36 -21.41 -5.79 -21.19
C VAL A 36 -22.28 -4.53 -21.34
N PRO A 37 -23.14 -4.39 -22.37
CA PRO A 37 -24.00 -3.21 -22.48
C PRO A 37 -24.92 -3.04 -21.26
N LYS A 38 -25.47 -4.14 -20.72
CA LYS A 38 -26.30 -4.09 -19.52
C LYS A 38 -25.51 -3.64 -18.29
N LEU A 39 -24.28 -4.14 -18.11
CA LEU A 39 -23.41 -3.71 -17.02
C LEU A 39 -23.04 -2.24 -17.13
N LEU A 40 -22.72 -1.75 -18.33
CA LEU A 40 -22.44 -0.34 -18.58
C LEU A 40 -23.67 0.53 -18.28
N GLN A 41 -24.86 0.09 -18.70
CA GLN A 41 -26.13 0.74 -18.39
C GLN A 41 -26.36 0.84 -16.88
N ASP A 42 -26.18 -0.26 -16.14
CA ASP A 42 -26.39 -0.31 -14.69
C ASP A 42 -25.33 0.46 -13.90
N ALA A 43 -24.12 0.60 -14.47
CA ALA A 43 -23.05 1.46 -13.97
C ALA A 43 -23.24 2.94 -14.33
N GLY A 44 -24.26 3.30 -15.13
CA GLY A 44 -24.54 4.67 -15.53
C GLY A 44 -23.57 5.24 -16.57
N ILE A 45 -22.75 4.40 -17.22
CA ILE A 45 -21.74 4.83 -18.20
C ILE A 45 -22.35 5.52 -19.44
N PRO A 46 -23.52 5.12 -19.98
CA PRO A 46 -24.13 5.81 -21.13
C PRO A 46 -24.34 7.32 -20.90
N LYS A 47 -24.59 7.74 -19.65
CA LYS A 47 -24.68 9.16 -19.29
C LYS A 47 -23.40 9.92 -19.69
N LEU A 48 -22.23 9.30 -19.57
CA LEU A 48 -20.95 9.90 -19.98
C LEU A 48 -20.84 10.06 -21.50
N HIS A 49 -21.44 9.16 -22.29
CA HIS A 49 -21.46 9.25 -23.76
C HIS A 49 -22.44 10.31 -24.27
N GLU A 50 -23.55 10.48 -23.56
CA GLU A 50 -24.60 11.45 -23.86
C GLU A 50 -24.24 12.86 -23.39
N THR A 51 -23.48 12.98 -22.30
CA THR A 51 -23.04 14.27 -21.77
C THR A 51 -22.17 14.99 -22.80
N ARG A 52 -22.52 16.23 -23.11
CA ARG A 52 -21.72 17.15 -23.90
C ARG A 52 -21.05 18.11 -22.93
N LEU A 53 -19.72 18.15 -22.98
CA LEU A 53 -18.89 19.07 -22.22
C LEU A 53 -18.24 20.01 -23.23
N ASP A 54 -18.37 21.31 -22.99
CA ASP A 54 -17.75 22.35 -23.82
C ASP A 54 -16.33 22.69 -23.31
N GLU A 55 -15.94 22.09 -22.19
CA GLU A 55 -14.62 22.19 -21.59
C GLU A 55 -13.56 21.36 -22.35
N VAL A 56 -12.33 21.87 -22.38
CA VAL A 56 -11.20 21.15 -22.94
C VAL A 56 -10.76 20.01 -22.00
N PRO A 57 -10.36 18.83 -22.53
CA PRO A 57 -9.92 17.72 -21.70
C PRO A 57 -8.59 18.05 -21.03
N THR A 58 -8.47 17.70 -19.75
CA THR A 58 -7.23 17.76 -18.99
C THR A 58 -6.64 16.36 -18.88
N LEU A 59 -5.42 16.15 -19.41
CA LEU A 59 -4.76 14.85 -19.38
C LEU A 59 -4.01 14.58 -18.06
N LEU A 60 -3.76 15.65 -17.31
CA LEU A 60 -3.12 15.63 -16.00
C LEU A 60 -3.90 16.59 -15.07
N PRO A 61 -3.83 16.39 -13.74
CA PRO A 61 -4.38 17.33 -12.78
C PRO A 61 -3.79 18.73 -13.01
N LEU A 62 -4.63 19.67 -13.45
CA LEU A 62 -4.24 21.08 -13.54
C LEU A 62 -4.44 21.71 -12.17
N ILE A 63 -3.34 22.04 -11.50
CA ILE A 63 -3.36 22.80 -10.25
C ILE A 63 -2.99 24.24 -10.60
N PRO A 64 -3.98 25.15 -10.77
CA PRO A 64 -3.69 26.55 -11.01
C PRO A 64 -3.07 27.12 -9.74
N VAL A 65 -1.75 27.26 -9.73
CA VAL A 65 -1.03 27.93 -8.64
C VAL A 65 -0.83 29.39 -9.01
N ALA A 66 -1.37 30.30 -8.21
CA ALA A 66 -1.22 31.75 -8.40
C ALA A 66 0.23 32.22 -8.23
N GLU A 67 1.01 31.48 -7.43
CA GLU A 67 2.43 31.68 -7.22
C GLU A 67 3.16 30.36 -7.47
N LYS A 68 4.34 30.43 -8.11
CA LYS A 68 5.20 29.24 -8.21
C LYS A 68 5.52 28.78 -6.78
N ALA A 69 5.37 27.49 -6.51
CA ALA A 69 5.86 26.91 -5.28
C ALA A 69 7.32 27.35 -5.09
N GLN A 70 7.60 28.04 -3.98
CA GLN A 70 8.98 28.29 -3.58
C GLN A 70 9.66 26.93 -3.45
N GLY A 71 10.95 26.86 -3.80
CA GLY A 71 11.70 25.61 -3.66
C GLY A 71 11.51 25.07 -2.25
N TYR A 72 10.91 23.89 -2.15
CA TYR A 72 10.78 23.22 -0.86
C TYR A 72 12.11 22.57 -0.55
N GLU A 73 12.89 23.20 0.32
CA GLU A 73 13.97 22.51 1.01
C GLU A 73 13.36 21.81 2.23
N PRO A 74 13.33 20.47 2.26
CA PRO A 74 12.84 19.76 3.44
C PRO A 74 13.69 20.18 4.65
N PRO A 75 13.07 20.58 5.76
CA PRO A 75 13.83 20.93 6.95
C PRO A 75 14.63 19.69 7.40
N THR A 76 15.88 19.92 7.80
CA THR A 76 16.66 18.88 8.46
C THR A 76 16.05 18.64 9.84
N ILE A 77 15.17 17.65 9.95
CA ILE A 77 14.60 17.25 11.24
C ILE A 77 15.61 16.31 11.90
N PRO A 78 16.19 16.68 13.07
CA PRO A 78 17.01 15.75 13.84
C PRO A 78 16.07 14.69 14.40
N LEU A 79 15.95 13.57 13.69
CA LEU A 79 15.15 12.42 14.12
C LEU A 79 15.82 11.69 15.29
N ASP A 80 17.11 11.91 15.48
CA ASP A 80 17.88 11.42 16.61
C ASP A 80 17.57 12.24 17.86
N GLY A 81 17.06 11.58 18.91
CA GLY A 81 16.72 12.20 20.18
C GLY A 81 15.31 12.78 20.26
N LEU A 82 14.42 12.44 19.32
CA LEU A 82 12.99 12.72 19.49
C LEU A 82 12.48 12.05 20.77
N ALA A 83 11.71 12.79 21.57
CA ALA A 83 11.08 12.19 22.73
C ALA A 83 10.19 11.02 22.28
N PRO A 84 10.16 9.90 23.03
CA PRO A 84 9.26 8.80 22.71
C PRO A 84 7.85 9.34 22.58
N ALA A 85 7.16 8.93 21.51
CA ALA A 85 5.78 9.28 21.31
C ALA A 85 4.93 8.80 22.50
N ARG A 86 3.72 9.35 22.64
CA ARG A 86 2.69 8.83 23.56
C ARG A 86 2.63 7.29 23.48
N PRO A 87 2.30 6.57 24.57
CA PRO A 87 2.18 5.12 24.52
C PRO A 87 1.18 4.71 23.42
N LEU A 88 1.67 4.00 22.40
CA LEU A 88 0.86 3.44 21.33
C LEU A 88 0.76 1.92 21.49
N PRO A 89 -0.34 1.30 21.02
CA PRO A 89 -0.49 -0.15 21.06
C PRO A 89 0.49 -0.88 20.11
N LEU A 90 1.04 -0.18 19.11
CA LEU A 90 1.99 -0.69 18.14
C LEU A 90 3.36 -0.03 18.34
N ARG A 91 4.42 -0.74 17.96
CA ARG A 91 5.79 -0.22 17.96
C ARG A 91 5.98 0.76 16.82
N THR A 92 6.63 1.88 17.12
CA THR A 92 7.01 2.90 16.16
C THR A 92 8.43 2.67 15.64
N VAL A 93 8.79 3.36 14.56
CA VAL A 93 10.17 3.44 14.05
C VAL A 93 11.15 3.85 15.16
N HIS A 94 10.77 4.82 16.00
CA HIS A 94 11.60 5.29 17.09
C HIS A 94 11.83 4.22 18.17
N ASP A 95 10.83 3.38 18.45
CA ASP A 95 10.96 2.28 19.41
C ASP A 95 11.99 1.25 18.92
N PHE A 96 11.97 0.91 17.62
CA PHE A 96 12.97 0.03 17.02
C PHE A 96 14.37 0.65 17.07
N ALA A 97 14.51 1.90 16.59
CA ALA A 97 15.80 2.59 16.58
C ALA A 97 16.41 2.70 17.98
N THR A 98 15.60 3.05 18.99
CA THR A 98 16.04 3.13 20.39
C THR A 98 16.51 1.77 20.89
N ALA A 99 15.70 0.72 20.70
CA ALA A 99 16.03 -0.63 21.16
C ALA A 99 17.30 -1.18 20.48
N TYR A 100 17.51 -0.90 19.19
CA TYR A 100 18.72 -1.30 18.47
C TYR A 100 19.97 -0.57 18.99
N ARG A 101 19.88 0.74 19.22
CA ARG A 101 21.00 1.57 19.71
C ARG A 101 21.38 1.25 21.14
N ASN A 102 20.40 0.90 21.98
CA ASN A 102 20.63 0.45 23.35
C ASN A 102 21.16 -0.99 23.43
N GLY A 103 21.09 -1.75 22.32
CA GLY A 103 21.45 -3.17 22.30
C GLY A 103 20.40 -4.09 22.92
N ASP A 104 19.18 -3.61 23.18
CA ASP A 104 18.08 -4.39 23.75
C ASP A 104 17.64 -5.52 22.80
N ILE A 105 17.77 -5.28 21.50
CA ILE A 105 17.48 -6.23 20.41
C ILE A 105 18.30 -5.83 19.17
N THR A 106 18.47 -6.74 18.22
CA THR A 106 19.14 -6.44 16.94
C THR A 106 18.17 -6.41 15.77
N PRO A 107 18.48 -5.68 14.68
CA PRO A 107 17.74 -5.78 13.43
C PRO A 107 17.59 -7.22 12.94
N LEU A 108 18.64 -8.05 13.07
CA LEU A 108 18.60 -9.47 12.68
C LEU A 108 17.54 -10.25 13.48
N ALA A 109 17.50 -10.10 14.81
CA ALA A 109 16.51 -10.76 15.64
C ALA A 109 15.07 -10.30 15.35
N VAL A 110 14.90 -9.03 14.95
CA VAL A 110 13.59 -8.52 14.50
C VAL A 110 13.22 -9.10 13.14
N ALA A 111 14.14 -9.17 12.19
CA ALA A 111 13.91 -9.74 10.87
C ALA A 111 13.48 -11.21 10.95
N GLU A 112 14.16 -12.01 11.79
CA GLU A 112 13.76 -13.40 12.07
C GLU A 112 12.32 -13.49 12.59
N ARG A 113 11.95 -12.64 13.57
CA ARG A 113 10.58 -12.60 14.11
C ARG A 113 9.55 -12.17 13.07
N VAL A 114 9.89 -11.24 12.18
CA VAL A 114 9.00 -10.81 11.08
C VAL A 114 8.79 -11.96 10.10
N LEU A 115 9.85 -12.65 9.70
CA LEU A 115 9.78 -13.82 8.82
C LEU A 115 8.92 -14.93 9.44
N ASP A 116 9.08 -15.19 10.74
CA ASP A 116 8.27 -16.17 11.46
C ASP A 116 6.81 -15.74 11.57
N ALA A 117 6.54 -14.44 11.77
CA ALA A 117 5.19 -13.89 11.80
C ALA A 117 4.48 -14.00 10.45
N ILE A 118 5.18 -13.71 9.34
CA ILE A 118 4.67 -13.90 7.97
C ILE A 118 4.34 -15.39 7.76
N ALA A 119 5.29 -16.28 8.06
CA ALA A 119 5.07 -17.71 7.94
C ALA A 119 3.93 -18.20 8.84
N ALA A 120 3.69 -17.57 9.98
CA ALA A 120 2.58 -17.90 10.88
C ALA A 120 1.24 -17.39 10.38
N SER A 121 1.16 -16.18 9.84
CA SER A 121 -0.07 -15.60 9.32
C SER A 121 -0.61 -16.32 8.09
N ASP A 122 0.26 -17.04 7.38
CA ASP A 122 -0.09 -17.78 6.17
C ASP A 122 -0.44 -19.25 6.43
N ARG A 123 -0.43 -19.68 7.70
CA ARG A 123 -0.91 -21.01 8.11
C ARG A 123 -2.42 -20.99 8.39
N GLY A 124 -3.04 -22.17 8.25
CA GLY A 124 -4.44 -22.41 8.61
C GLY A 124 -5.43 -22.22 7.47
N ASN A 125 -6.72 -22.18 7.81
CA ASN A 125 -7.81 -22.21 6.83
C ASN A 125 -8.08 -20.86 6.16
N HIS A 126 -7.59 -19.76 6.74
CA HIS A 126 -7.76 -18.40 6.25
C HIS A 126 -6.41 -17.67 6.28
N PRO A 127 -5.48 -18.01 5.37
CA PRO A 127 -4.15 -17.41 5.34
C PRO A 127 -4.25 -15.92 4.97
N LEU A 128 -3.46 -15.07 5.64
CA LEU A 128 -3.48 -13.62 5.43
C LEU A 128 -2.89 -13.22 4.07
N ARG A 129 -1.75 -13.81 3.68
CA ARG A 129 -1.04 -13.56 2.42
C ARG A 129 -0.75 -12.08 2.17
N ALA A 130 -0.35 -11.37 3.22
CA ALA A 130 -0.02 -9.94 3.13
C ALA A 130 1.27 -9.69 2.35
N ILE A 131 2.20 -10.64 2.35
CA ILE A 131 3.45 -10.62 1.58
C ILE A 131 3.35 -11.72 0.53
N ILE A 132 3.45 -11.35 -0.75
CA ILE A 132 3.28 -12.28 -1.87
C ILE A 132 4.60 -12.73 -2.50
N ALA A 133 5.66 -11.95 -2.31
CA ALA A 133 7.03 -12.27 -2.72
C ALA A 133 7.97 -11.96 -1.55
N LEU A 134 8.87 -12.89 -1.23
CA LEU A 134 9.77 -12.81 -0.08
C LEU A 134 11.05 -13.59 -0.35
N GLU A 135 12.19 -12.89 -0.37
CA GLU A 135 13.52 -13.50 -0.44
C GLU A 135 14.13 -13.55 0.97
N ARG A 136 14.04 -14.70 1.64
CA ARG A 136 14.39 -14.84 3.06
C ARG A 136 15.87 -14.50 3.32
N GLU A 137 16.75 -15.03 2.48
CA GLU A 137 18.19 -14.87 2.59
C GLU A 137 18.60 -13.41 2.42
N ASP A 138 17.95 -12.69 1.51
CA ASP A 138 18.20 -11.27 1.29
C ASP A 138 17.74 -10.42 2.49
N VAL A 139 16.54 -10.68 3.03
CA VAL A 139 16.05 -10.02 4.26
C VAL A 139 17.02 -10.21 5.42
N LEU A 140 17.50 -11.45 5.63
CA LEU A 140 18.47 -11.75 6.69
C LEU A 140 19.83 -11.09 6.44
N ALA A 141 20.30 -11.04 5.19
CA ALA A 141 21.55 -10.40 4.82
C ALA A 141 21.51 -8.87 5.09
N GLN A 142 20.42 -8.22 4.68
CA GLN A 142 20.21 -6.79 4.97
C GLN A 142 20.15 -6.51 6.47
N ALA A 143 19.41 -7.33 7.23
CA ALA A 143 19.27 -7.19 8.67
C ALA A 143 20.60 -7.45 9.41
N LYS A 144 21.42 -8.40 8.94
CA LYS A 144 22.77 -8.63 9.46
C LYS A 144 23.67 -7.42 9.23
N ALA A 145 23.67 -6.86 8.02
CA ALA A 145 24.46 -5.66 7.70
C ALA A 145 24.05 -4.45 8.56
N ALA A 146 22.74 -4.27 8.81
CA ALA A 146 22.25 -3.25 9.73
C ALA A 146 22.68 -3.50 11.18
N THR A 147 22.63 -4.76 11.63
CA THR A 147 23.08 -5.16 12.97
C THR A 147 24.55 -4.79 13.19
N GLU A 148 25.43 -5.15 12.26
CA GLU A 148 26.87 -4.85 12.33
C GLU A 148 27.13 -3.34 12.39
N ARG A 149 26.51 -2.55 11.49
CA ARG A 149 26.66 -1.08 11.50
C ARG A 149 26.21 -0.43 12.81
N ILE A 150 25.06 -0.85 13.34
CA ILE A 150 24.50 -0.25 14.56
C ILE A 150 25.36 -0.62 15.77
N GLN A 151 25.86 -1.86 15.85
CA GLN A 151 26.77 -2.30 16.90
C GLN A 151 28.11 -1.56 16.86
N ASP A 152 28.59 -1.23 15.66
CA ASP A 152 29.77 -0.37 15.45
C ASP A 152 29.53 1.11 15.80
N GLY A 153 28.31 1.50 16.24
CA GLY A 153 27.96 2.88 16.54
C GLY A 153 27.81 3.76 15.30
N ARG A 154 27.57 3.17 14.12
CA ARG A 154 27.46 3.86 12.83
C ARG A 154 26.10 3.60 12.14
N PRO A 155 24.95 3.85 12.80
CA PRO A 155 23.64 3.74 12.16
C PRO A 155 23.52 4.74 11.00
N LEU A 156 22.87 4.35 9.90
CA LEU A 156 22.64 5.22 8.75
C LEU A 156 21.57 6.30 9.01
N SER A 157 20.52 5.95 9.77
CA SER A 157 19.43 6.85 10.15
C SER A 157 18.55 6.21 11.24
N VAL A 158 17.41 6.84 11.57
CA VAL A 158 16.37 6.25 12.44
C VAL A 158 15.67 5.03 11.81
N LEU A 159 15.73 4.88 10.49
CA LEU A 159 15.14 3.74 9.77
C LEU A 159 16.13 2.58 9.60
N ASP A 160 17.39 2.72 10.06
CA ASP A 160 18.39 1.68 9.87
C ASP A 160 17.99 0.39 10.62
N GLY A 161 17.77 -0.69 9.86
CA GLY A 161 17.33 -1.99 10.37
C GLY A 161 15.81 -2.12 10.61
N VAL A 162 15.01 -1.10 10.33
CA VAL A 162 13.54 -1.16 10.51
C VAL A 162 12.89 -1.91 9.33
N PRO A 163 12.09 -2.96 9.56
CA PRO A 163 11.40 -3.68 8.48
C PRO A 163 10.36 -2.81 7.78
N VAL A 164 10.36 -2.83 6.45
CA VAL A 164 9.38 -2.16 5.58
C VAL A 164 8.91 -3.12 4.51
N ALA A 165 7.59 -3.20 4.29
CA ALA A 165 7.00 -3.94 3.18
C ALA A 165 6.75 -2.99 2.01
N ILE A 166 7.12 -3.42 0.80
CA ILE A 166 6.90 -2.67 -0.43
C ILE A 166 5.70 -3.24 -1.17
N LYS A 167 4.89 -2.36 -1.76
CA LYS A 167 3.74 -2.78 -2.57
C LYS A 167 4.26 -3.29 -3.91
N ASP A 168 3.75 -4.45 -4.35
CA ASP A 168 4.19 -5.18 -5.55
C ASP A 168 4.08 -4.40 -6.89
N GLU A 169 3.39 -3.25 -6.89
CA GLU A 169 3.30 -2.35 -8.05
C GLU A 169 4.49 -1.37 -8.17
N VAL A 170 5.50 -1.52 -7.31
CA VAL A 170 6.69 -0.66 -7.21
C VAL A 170 7.96 -1.52 -7.33
N ASP A 171 8.89 -1.08 -8.19
CA ASP A 171 10.24 -1.66 -8.36
C ASP A 171 11.23 -1.16 -7.29
#